data_AF-A0A948IYJ4-F1
#
_entry.id   AF-A0A948IYJ4-F1
#
_cell.length_a   1.000
_cell.length_b   1.000
_cell.length_c   1.000
_cell.angle_alpha   90.00
_cell.angle_beta   90.00
_cell.angle_gamma   90.00
#
_symmetry.space_group_name_H-M   'P 1'
#
loop_
_entity.id
_entity.type
_entity.pdbx_description
1 polymer ?
#
loop_
_entity_poly.entity_id
_entity_poly.type
_entity_poly.pdbx_seq_one_letter_code
_entity_poly.pdbx_strand_id
1 'polypeptide(L)'
;MKWILILATVATALVFGFLLFGTSTDEEGQSSSTDEYKNAEYVIDGQQVKLADGVSEVEVAPGSVSKITTRYFGNELKTDLDNDGVEDVVFLVTQEQGGSGTFFYAVAALKTEDGYVGSDGYLLGDRIAPQTTELSQNPRHKNVVVVNYMDRAEGEPMSVSPSVGKSVYLKIDRMSMQWGIVEPDFEGESR
;
A
#
# COMPACT_ATOMS: atom_id res chain seq x y z
N MET A 1 16.90 61.16 -36.45
CA MET A 1 15.47 61.09 -36.08
C MET A 1 14.82 59.76 -36.48
N LYS A 2 15.13 59.16 -37.64
CA LYS A 2 14.55 57.87 -38.08
C LYS A 2 14.93 56.63 -37.24
N TRP A 3 16.10 56.61 -36.60
CA TRP A 3 16.55 55.43 -35.83
C TRP A 3 15.99 55.36 -34.41
N ILE A 4 15.56 56.50 -33.85
CA ILE A 4 14.97 56.57 -32.50
C ILE A 4 13.54 55.97 -32.52
N LEU A 5 12.82 56.14 -33.63
CA LEU A 5 11.49 55.54 -33.83
C LEU A 5 11.56 54.01 -33.94
N ILE A 6 12.62 53.46 -34.56
CA ILE A 6 12.80 52.01 -34.74
C ILE A 6 13.12 51.33 -33.39
N LEU A 7 13.96 51.94 -32.56
CA LEU A 7 14.28 51.45 -31.21
C LEU A 7 13.06 51.45 -30.30
N ALA A 8 12.21 52.48 -30.37
CA ALA A 8 10.98 52.55 -29.59
C ALA A 8 9.98 51.44 -29.97
N THR A 9 9.85 51.12 -31.26
CA THR A 9 8.96 50.04 -31.75
C THR A 9 9.46 48.63 -31.40
N VAL A 10 10.78 48.40 -31.40
CA VAL A 10 11.35 47.09 -31.00
C VAL A 10 11.19 46.87 -29.50
N ALA A 11 11.37 47.91 -28.68
CA ALA A 11 11.16 47.81 -27.24
C ALA A 11 9.68 47.55 -26.87
N THR A 12 8.72 48.14 -27.59
CA THR A 12 7.28 47.85 -27.35
C THR A 12 6.91 46.44 -27.77
N ALA A 13 7.45 45.93 -28.88
CA ALA A 13 7.20 44.55 -29.32
C ALA A 13 7.75 43.51 -28.34
N LEU A 14 8.89 43.76 -27.69
CA LEU A 14 9.47 42.87 -26.69
C LEU A 14 8.69 42.85 -25.37
N VAL A 15 8.20 44.00 -24.91
CA VAL A 15 7.36 44.08 -23.69
C VAL A 15 5.97 43.49 -23.93
N PHE A 16 5.39 43.67 -25.12
CA PHE A 16 4.09 43.09 -25.46
C PHE A 16 4.19 41.56 -25.68
N GLY A 17 5.30 41.08 -26.24
CA GLY A 17 5.60 39.65 -26.32
C GLY A 17 5.76 39.01 -24.93
N PHE A 18 6.44 39.69 -24.01
CA PHE A 18 6.60 39.20 -22.63
C PHE A 18 5.28 39.20 -21.84
N LEU A 19 4.38 40.17 -22.07
CA LEU A 19 3.06 40.21 -21.41
C LEU A 19 2.04 39.24 -22.02
N LEU A 20 2.20 38.83 -23.29
CA LEU A 20 1.34 37.81 -23.92
C LEU A 20 1.87 36.38 -23.76
N PHE A 21 3.15 36.18 -23.45
CA PHE A 21 3.76 34.86 -23.22
C PHE A 21 4.18 34.60 -21.76
N GLY A 22 4.05 35.58 -20.86
CA GLY A 22 4.55 35.52 -19.49
C GLY A 22 3.56 35.08 -18.41
N THR A 23 2.47 34.39 -18.76
CA THR A 23 1.53 33.81 -17.77
C THR A 23 1.05 32.42 -18.18
N SER A 24 1.98 31.54 -18.53
CA SER A 24 1.77 30.11 -18.29
C SER A 24 2.26 29.83 -16.88
N THR A 25 1.40 30.14 -15.90
CA THR A 25 1.52 29.50 -14.59
C THR A 25 1.09 28.06 -14.81
N ASP A 26 2.05 27.24 -15.25
CA ASP A 26 1.95 25.81 -15.12
C ASP A 26 1.95 25.56 -13.60
N GLU A 27 0.74 25.49 -13.03
CA GLU A 27 0.55 24.79 -11.77
C GLU A 27 0.90 23.33 -12.03
N GLU A 28 2.19 23.02 -12.00
CA GLU A 28 2.69 21.71 -11.65
C GLU A 28 2.27 21.47 -10.20
N GLY A 29 0.99 21.16 -10.01
CA GLY A 29 0.57 20.22 -8.99
C GLY A 29 1.20 18.89 -9.36
N GLN A 30 2.49 18.73 -9.10
CA GLN A 30 3.12 17.44 -8.92
C GLN A 30 2.41 16.78 -7.74
N SER A 31 1.29 16.12 -8.02
CA SER A 31 0.84 14.98 -7.25
C SER A 31 2.03 14.04 -7.16
N SER A 32 2.63 13.93 -5.99
CA SER A 32 3.61 12.89 -5.71
C SER A 32 2.93 11.55 -5.94
N SER A 33 3.14 10.96 -7.13
CA SER A 33 2.67 9.63 -7.53
C SER A 33 3.41 8.51 -6.78
N THR A 34 3.81 8.76 -5.55
CA THR A 34 4.59 7.86 -4.72
C THR A 34 3.72 7.51 -3.53
N ASP A 35 3.12 6.33 -3.62
CA ASP A 35 2.37 5.64 -2.57
C ASP A 35 0.87 5.98 -2.39
N GLU A 36 0.14 6.22 -3.48
CA GLU A 36 -1.33 6.37 -3.43
C GLU A 36 -2.06 5.18 -2.80
N TYR A 37 -1.49 3.97 -2.84
CA TYR A 37 -2.03 2.80 -2.14
C TYR A 37 -2.10 3.03 -0.61
N LYS A 38 -1.27 3.91 -0.04
CA LYS A 38 -1.37 4.34 1.37
C LYS A 38 -2.57 5.25 1.65
N ASN A 39 -3.33 5.62 0.62
CA ASN A 39 -4.57 6.38 0.69
C ASN A 39 -5.79 5.53 0.25
N ALA A 40 -5.63 4.23 0.02
CA ALA A 40 -6.72 3.35 -0.38
C ALA A 40 -7.56 2.87 0.82
N GLU A 41 -8.69 2.23 0.52
CA GLU A 41 -9.54 1.56 1.51
C GLU A 41 -9.28 0.06 1.50
N TYR A 42 -9.21 -0.54 2.68
CA TYR A 42 -8.95 -1.97 2.90
C TYR A 42 -10.00 -2.55 3.84
N VAL A 43 -10.15 -3.87 3.86
CA VAL A 43 -11.03 -4.55 4.84
C VAL A 43 -10.18 -5.23 5.90
N ILE A 44 -10.07 -4.65 7.09
CA ILE A 44 -9.28 -5.21 8.21
C ILE A 44 -10.25 -5.70 9.28
N ASP A 45 -10.15 -6.99 9.65
CA ASP A 45 -11.03 -7.63 10.63
C ASP A 45 -12.53 -7.44 10.32
N GLY A 46 -12.87 -7.52 9.02
CA GLY A 46 -14.23 -7.33 8.51
C GLY A 46 -14.72 -5.87 8.48
N GLN A 47 -13.89 -4.89 8.87
CA GLN A 47 -14.24 -3.47 8.85
C GLN A 47 -13.55 -2.74 7.71
N GLN A 48 -14.26 -1.82 7.06
CA GLN A 48 -13.66 -0.92 6.08
C GLN A 48 -12.75 0.10 6.78
N VAL A 49 -11.52 0.17 6.32
CA VAL A 49 -10.47 1.04 6.86
C VAL A 49 -9.89 1.85 5.70
N LYS A 50 -10.30 3.12 5.63
CA LYS A 50 -9.70 4.10 4.73
C LYS A 50 -8.43 4.65 5.37
N LEU A 51 -7.28 4.42 4.73
CA LEU A 51 -6.04 5.06 5.11
C LEU A 51 -5.97 6.49 4.54
N ALA A 52 -5.37 7.39 5.30
CA ALA A 52 -4.93 8.70 4.87
C ALA A 52 -3.43 8.80 5.17
N ASP A 53 -2.61 8.88 4.13
CA ASP A 53 -1.14 8.85 4.19
C ASP A 53 -0.60 7.71 5.06
N GLY A 54 -1.21 6.54 4.91
CA GLY A 54 -0.83 5.31 5.59
C GLY A 54 -1.35 5.18 7.02
N VAL A 55 -2.29 6.02 7.45
CA VAL A 55 -2.84 5.97 8.82
C VAL A 55 -4.36 6.07 8.79
N SER A 56 -5.03 5.30 9.66
CA SER A 56 -6.44 5.46 9.97
C SER A 56 -6.62 5.39 11.48
N GLU A 57 -7.40 6.31 12.05
CA GLU A 57 -7.70 6.34 13.48
C GLU A 57 -9.21 6.51 13.68
N VAL A 58 -9.84 5.54 14.34
CA VAL A 58 -11.28 5.54 14.61
C VAL A 58 -11.51 5.33 16.10
N GLU A 59 -12.39 6.09 16.73
CA GLU A 59 -12.73 5.87 18.15
C GLU A 59 -13.37 4.48 18.34
N VAL A 60 -12.98 3.74 19.39
CA VAL A 60 -13.56 2.40 19.65
C VAL A 60 -15.07 2.46 19.96
N ALA A 61 -15.54 3.61 20.43
CA ALA A 61 -16.94 3.95 20.64
C ALA A 61 -17.10 5.47 20.55
N PRO A 62 -18.29 5.99 20.19
CA PRO A 62 -18.51 7.43 20.08
C PRO A 62 -18.14 8.18 21.37
N GLY A 63 -17.21 9.13 21.27
CA GLY A 63 -16.70 9.93 22.40
C GLY A 63 -15.62 9.23 23.24
N SER A 64 -15.08 8.10 22.78
CA SER A 64 -14.01 7.39 23.47
C SER A 64 -12.65 8.06 23.26
N VAL A 65 -11.83 8.08 24.32
CA VAL A 65 -10.41 8.48 24.20
C VAL A 65 -9.58 7.39 23.51
N SER A 66 -9.96 6.12 23.68
CA SER A 66 -9.32 4.99 23.01
C SER A 66 -9.70 4.95 21.53
N LYS A 67 -8.71 4.68 20.68
CA LYS A 67 -8.88 4.55 19.24
C LYS A 67 -8.39 3.19 18.73
N ILE A 68 -9.00 2.73 17.66
CA ILE A 68 -8.45 1.76 16.74
C ILE A 68 -7.54 2.51 15.77
N THR A 69 -6.26 2.21 15.81
CA THR A 69 -5.27 2.80 14.91
C THR A 69 -4.79 1.72 13.94
N THR A 70 -5.04 1.91 12.65
CA THR A 70 -4.45 1.10 11.59
C THR A 70 -3.34 1.91 10.91
N ARG A 71 -2.16 1.32 10.76
CA ARG A 71 -0.98 2.03 10.25
C ARG A 71 -0.24 1.19 9.22
N TYR A 72 0.21 1.83 8.16
CA TYR A 72 1.18 1.31 7.23
C TYR A 72 2.46 0.89 7.94
N PHE A 73 2.90 -0.36 7.72
CA PHE A 73 4.14 -0.88 8.29
C PHE A 73 5.28 -0.93 7.26
N GLY A 74 4.98 -1.35 6.02
CA GLY A 74 5.98 -1.60 4.97
C GLY A 74 6.09 -3.08 4.63
N ASN A 75 7.30 -3.53 4.27
CA ASN A 75 7.58 -4.90 3.81
C ASN A 75 6.92 -5.20 2.46
N GLU A 76 7.15 -4.27 1.53
CA GLU A 76 6.49 -4.15 0.25
C GLU A 76 6.99 -5.19 -0.76
N LEU A 77 6.04 -5.82 -1.46
CA LEU A 77 6.27 -6.54 -2.71
C LEU A 77 5.51 -5.82 -3.81
N LYS A 78 6.24 -5.25 -4.77
CA LYS A 78 5.67 -4.73 -6.02
C LYS A 78 5.69 -5.82 -7.07
N THR A 79 4.54 -6.15 -7.60
CA THR A 79 4.39 -7.22 -8.59
C THR A 79 3.02 -7.14 -9.25
N ASP A 80 2.89 -7.68 -10.44
CA ASP A 80 1.60 -7.82 -11.12
C ASP A 80 0.85 -9.02 -10.54
N LEU A 81 -0.14 -8.77 -9.67
CA LEU A 81 -0.88 -9.82 -8.97
C LEU A 81 -1.99 -10.40 -9.85
N ASP A 82 -2.57 -9.60 -10.75
CA ASP A 82 -3.71 -9.98 -11.57
C ASP A 82 -3.43 -10.32 -13.04
N ASN A 83 -2.18 -10.18 -13.48
CA ASN A 83 -1.68 -10.36 -14.84
C ASN A 83 -2.24 -9.37 -15.87
N ASP A 84 -2.54 -8.14 -15.47
CA ASP A 84 -2.95 -7.07 -16.39
C ASP A 84 -1.76 -6.30 -17.00
N GLY A 85 -0.54 -6.57 -16.53
CA GLY A 85 0.70 -5.91 -16.96
C GLY A 85 1.05 -4.64 -16.17
N VAL A 86 0.29 -4.31 -15.13
CA VAL A 86 0.52 -3.19 -14.22
C VAL A 86 1.03 -3.72 -12.88
N GLU A 87 1.97 -3.00 -12.26
CA GLU A 87 2.44 -3.38 -10.93
C GLU A 87 1.43 -3.00 -9.84
N ASP A 88 1.04 -3.99 -9.05
CA ASP A 88 0.31 -3.87 -7.80
C ASP A 88 1.28 -3.83 -6.61
N VAL A 89 0.73 -3.64 -5.41
CA VAL A 89 1.53 -3.59 -4.18
C VAL A 89 0.93 -4.48 -3.10
N VAL A 90 1.73 -5.40 -2.57
CA VAL A 90 1.44 -6.10 -1.31
C VAL A 90 2.29 -5.47 -0.21
N PHE A 91 1.71 -5.23 0.95
CA PHE A 91 2.44 -4.69 2.09
C PHE A 91 1.76 -5.09 3.40
N LEU A 92 2.39 -4.74 4.52
CA LEU A 92 1.85 -4.99 5.85
C LEU A 92 1.25 -3.72 6.45
N VAL A 93 0.16 -3.90 7.18
CA VAL A 93 -0.39 -2.91 8.11
C VAL A 93 -0.37 -3.46 9.53
N THR A 94 -0.25 -2.56 10.50
CA THR A 94 -0.49 -2.87 11.91
C THR A 94 -1.83 -2.32 12.35
N GLN A 95 -2.46 -2.98 13.33
CA GLN A 95 -3.64 -2.46 14.01
C GLN A 95 -3.49 -2.57 15.54
N GLU A 96 -3.84 -1.48 16.23
CA GLU A 96 -3.90 -1.38 17.68
C GLU A 96 -5.33 -1.01 18.09
N GLN A 97 -5.97 -1.82 18.95
CA GLN A 97 -7.39 -1.66 19.34
C GLN A 97 -7.58 -1.21 20.80
N GLY A 98 -6.68 -0.38 21.34
CA GLY A 98 -6.76 0.12 22.73
C GLY A 98 -6.22 -0.81 23.82
N GLY A 99 -5.65 -1.97 23.45
CA GLY A 99 -4.85 -2.84 24.32
C GLY A 99 -3.33 -2.62 24.14
N SER A 100 -2.51 -3.58 24.60
CA SER A 100 -1.06 -3.60 24.37
C SER A 100 -0.63 -4.45 23.17
N GLY A 101 -1.59 -5.06 22.47
CA GLY A 101 -1.35 -5.85 21.27
C GLY A 101 -1.18 -4.95 20.04
N THR A 102 -0.33 -5.41 19.13
CA THR A 102 -0.15 -4.81 17.81
C THR A 102 -0.27 -5.94 16.79
N PHE A 103 -1.39 -5.98 16.11
CA PHE A 103 -1.73 -7.06 15.17
C PHE A 103 -1.21 -6.71 13.77
N PHE A 104 -0.58 -7.66 13.10
CA PHE A 104 -0.06 -7.48 11.75
C PHE A 104 -0.97 -8.14 10.73
N TYR A 105 -1.25 -7.44 9.64
CA TYR A 105 -2.04 -7.94 8.53
C TYR A 105 -1.29 -7.76 7.21
N ALA A 106 -1.41 -8.74 6.31
CA ALA A 106 -0.99 -8.60 4.93
C ALA A 106 -2.17 -8.09 4.09
N VAL A 107 -1.94 -7.06 3.27
CA VAL A 107 -2.92 -6.47 2.36
C VAL A 107 -2.32 -6.33 0.96
N ALA A 108 -3.16 -6.36 -0.06
CA ALA A 108 -2.83 -6.00 -1.43
C ALA A 108 -3.60 -4.75 -1.85
N ALA A 109 -2.96 -3.96 -2.70
CA ALA A 109 -3.55 -2.83 -3.40
C ALA A 109 -3.38 -3.08 -4.89
N LEU A 110 -4.49 -3.41 -5.56
CA LEU A 110 -4.51 -3.60 -7.00
C LEU A 110 -4.65 -2.25 -7.69
N LYS A 111 -3.80 -1.99 -8.68
CA LYS A 111 -3.82 -0.74 -9.42
C LYS A 111 -4.83 -0.82 -10.55
N THR A 112 -5.73 0.16 -10.60
CA THR A 112 -6.73 0.31 -11.66
C THR A 112 -6.60 1.67 -12.34
N GLU A 113 -7.36 1.90 -13.41
CA GLU A 113 -7.42 3.20 -14.08
C GLU A 113 -7.91 4.33 -13.14
N ASP A 114 -8.75 4.00 -12.16
CA ASP A 114 -9.34 4.93 -11.19
C ASP A 114 -8.54 5.05 -9.87
N GLY A 115 -7.37 4.40 -9.79
CA GLY A 115 -6.53 4.36 -8.58
C GLY A 115 -6.44 2.96 -7.96
N TYR A 116 -6.07 2.89 -6.68
CA TYR A 116 -5.86 1.61 -6.00
C TYR A 116 -7.13 1.08 -5.33
N VAL A 117 -7.41 -0.21 -5.54
CA VAL A 117 -8.45 -0.97 -4.82
C VAL A 117 -7.76 -1.89 -3.82
N GLY A 118 -8.07 -1.72 -2.53
CA GLY A 118 -7.49 -2.53 -1.46
C GLY A 118 -8.20 -3.86 -1.25
N SER A 119 -7.45 -4.85 -0.77
CA SER A 119 -7.96 -6.18 -0.39
C SER A 119 -8.46 -6.23 1.06
N ASP A 120 -8.93 -7.40 1.45
CA ASP A 120 -8.97 -7.77 2.87
C ASP A 120 -7.56 -7.93 3.47
N GLY A 121 -7.50 -7.80 4.80
CA GLY A 121 -6.31 -8.02 5.59
C GLY A 121 -6.24 -9.46 6.09
N TYR A 122 -5.23 -10.20 5.65
CA TYR A 122 -4.94 -11.51 6.23
C TYR A 122 -4.18 -11.34 7.54
N LEU A 123 -4.75 -11.79 8.67
CA LEU A 123 -4.10 -11.71 9.98
C LEU A 123 -2.88 -12.63 10.05
N LEU A 124 -1.70 -12.04 10.27
CA LEU A 124 -0.44 -12.77 10.48
C LEU A 124 -0.23 -13.13 11.95
N GLY A 125 -0.61 -12.23 12.88
CA GLY A 125 -0.50 -12.45 14.32
C GLY A 125 -0.31 -11.18 15.16
N ASP A 126 -0.18 -11.33 16.48
CA ASP A 126 0.12 -10.25 17.44
C ASP A 126 1.63 -10.16 17.71
N ARG A 127 2.22 -8.97 17.51
CA ARG A 127 3.63 -8.66 17.77
C ARG A 127 4.58 -9.72 17.23
N ILE A 128 4.36 -10.11 15.98
CA ILE A 128 5.27 -10.93 15.18
C ILE A 128 6.53 -10.13 14.79
N ALA A 129 7.53 -10.80 14.24
CA ALA A 129 8.67 -10.16 13.59
C ALA A 129 8.63 -10.40 12.07
N PRO A 130 8.11 -9.43 11.27
CA PRO A 130 8.08 -9.54 9.81
C PRO A 130 9.48 -9.80 9.23
N GLN A 131 9.55 -10.66 8.20
CA GLN A 131 10.77 -10.94 7.44
C GLN A 131 10.60 -10.42 6.00
N THR A 132 10.53 -11.28 5.00
CA THR A 132 10.34 -10.91 3.59
C THR A 132 8.90 -11.10 3.14
N THR A 133 8.45 -10.26 2.20
CA THR A 133 7.30 -10.55 1.32
C THR A 133 7.84 -10.79 -0.08
N GLU A 134 7.56 -11.94 -0.68
CA GLU A 134 8.11 -12.32 -1.98
C GLU A 134 7.12 -13.15 -2.81
N LEU A 135 7.40 -13.35 -4.09
CA LEU A 135 6.67 -14.33 -4.88
C LEU A 135 7.16 -15.75 -4.56
N SER A 136 6.24 -16.70 -4.58
CA SER A 136 6.57 -18.10 -4.39
C SER A 136 7.52 -18.62 -5.47
N GLN A 137 8.55 -19.33 -5.03
CA GLN A 137 9.52 -19.97 -5.93
C GLN A 137 9.02 -21.30 -6.53
N ASN A 138 7.85 -21.80 -6.09
CA ASN A 138 7.25 -23.00 -6.66
C ASN A 138 6.76 -22.70 -8.09
N PRO A 139 7.25 -23.39 -9.14
CA PRO A 139 6.84 -23.14 -10.53
C PRO A 139 5.34 -23.35 -10.81
N ARG A 140 4.62 -24.05 -9.93
CA ARG A 140 3.16 -24.24 -10.02
C ARG A 140 2.38 -23.07 -9.47
N HIS A 141 2.99 -22.29 -8.59
CA HIS A 141 2.39 -21.13 -7.98
C HIS A 141 2.46 -19.94 -8.94
N LYS A 142 1.30 -19.55 -9.47
CA LYS A 142 1.17 -18.32 -10.28
C LYS A 142 0.66 -17.18 -9.39
N ASN A 143 1.49 -16.14 -9.23
CA ASN A 143 1.23 -14.94 -8.44
C ASN A 143 0.81 -15.27 -7.00
N VAL A 144 1.49 -16.25 -6.41
CA VAL A 144 1.31 -16.57 -4.98
C VAL A 144 2.35 -15.77 -4.21
N VAL A 145 1.87 -14.93 -3.32
CA VAL A 145 2.64 -14.12 -2.40
C VAL A 145 3.00 -14.99 -1.20
N VAL A 146 4.25 -14.97 -0.79
CA VAL A 146 4.73 -15.60 0.44
C VAL A 146 5.10 -14.50 1.41
N VAL A 147 4.40 -14.46 2.55
CA VAL A 147 4.73 -13.55 3.65
C VAL A 147 5.44 -14.36 4.72
N ASN A 148 6.73 -14.08 4.90
CA ASN A 148 7.58 -14.71 5.89
C ASN A 148 7.64 -13.85 7.15
N TYR A 149 7.51 -14.47 8.31
CA TYR A 149 7.57 -13.80 9.60
C TYR A 149 8.05 -14.77 10.69
N MET A 150 8.45 -14.23 11.84
CA MET A 150 8.68 -15.04 13.04
C MET A 150 7.56 -14.80 14.04
N ASP A 151 7.14 -15.88 14.68
CA ASP A 151 6.19 -15.89 15.78
C ASP A 151 6.84 -16.50 17.04
N ARG A 152 6.17 -16.41 18.17
CA ARG A 152 6.59 -17.05 19.41
C ARG A 152 6.31 -18.55 19.38
N ALA A 153 7.08 -19.32 20.13
CA ALA A 153 6.74 -20.71 20.37
C ALA A 153 5.48 -20.79 21.24
N GLU A 154 4.77 -21.92 21.13
CA GLU A 154 3.54 -22.13 21.88
C GLU A 154 3.80 -22.01 23.40
N GLY A 155 3.00 -21.18 24.07
CA GLY A 155 3.09 -20.94 25.51
C GLY A 155 4.17 -19.94 25.94
N GLU A 156 4.98 -19.39 25.02
CA GLU A 156 5.91 -18.31 25.37
C GLU A 156 5.17 -17.01 25.73
N PRO A 157 5.61 -16.28 26.77
CA PRO A 157 4.99 -15.01 27.13
C PRO A 157 5.33 -13.92 26.10
N MET A 158 4.48 -12.90 26.00
CA MET A 158 4.65 -11.80 25.02
C MET A 158 5.89 -10.93 25.27
N SER A 159 6.57 -11.10 26.41
CA SER A 159 7.87 -10.48 26.72
C SER A 159 9.05 -11.15 26.03
N VAL A 160 8.89 -12.39 25.54
CA VAL A 160 9.90 -13.10 24.75
C VAL A 160 9.80 -12.63 23.30
N SER A 161 10.95 -12.49 22.64
CA SER A 161 10.98 -12.13 21.22
C SER A 161 10.54 -13.30 20.34
N PRO A 162 9.78 -13.06 19.25
CA PRO A 162 9.46 -14.11 18.27
C PRO A 162 10.72 -14.80 17.74
N SER A 163 10.65 -16.12 17.56
CA SER A 163 11.80 -16.95 17.17
C SER A 163 11.46 -18.14 16.25
N VAL A 164 10.19 -18.49 16.12
CA VAL A 164 9.71 -19.58 15.27
C VAL A 164 9.34 -19.02 13.90
N GLY A 165 10.09 -19.40 12.87
CA GLY A 165 9.80 -19.02 11.49
C GLY A 165 8.47 -19.60 11.01
N LYS A 166 7.65 -18.74 10.38
CA LYS A 166 6.38 -19.06 9.74
C LYS A 166 6.33 -18.41 8.36
N SER A 167 5.58 -19.05 7.47
CA SER A 167 5.29 -18.53 6.13
C SER A 167 3.81 -18.76 5.85
N VAL A 168 3.17 -17.77 5.23
CA VAL A 168 1.83 -17.94 4.66
C VAL A 168 1.90 -17.66 3.16
N TYR A 169 1.20 -18.50 2.39
CA TYR A 169 1.13 -18.43 0.94
C TYR A 169 -0.27 -17.93 0.58
N LEU A 170 -0.33 -16.76 -0.02
CA LEU A 170 -1.55 -16.01 -0.27
C LEU A 170 -1.70 -15.74 -1.75
N LYS A 171 -2.91 -15.84 -2.26
CA LYS A 171 -3.26 -15.47 -3.63
C LYS A 171 -4.51 -14.60 -3.62
N ILE A 172 -4.46 -13.47 -4.30
CA ILE A 172 -5.60 -12.56 -4.35
C ILE A 172 -6.68 -13.13 -5.30
N ASP A 173 -7.92 -13.16 -4.83
CA ASP A 173 -9.09 -13.28 -5.70
C ASP A 173 -9.50 -11.88 -6.15
N ARG A 174 -9.39 -11.65 -7.46
CA ARG A 174 -9.60 -10.34 -8.09
C ARG A 174 -11.07 -9.90 -8.10
N MET A 175 -12.00 -10.83 -7.98
CA MET A 175 -13.43 -10.52 -7.99
C MET A 175 -13.91 -10.12 -6.60
N SER A 176 -13.45 -10.81 -5.55
CA SER A 176 -13.84 -10.52 -4.17
C SER A 176 -12.88 -9.59 -3.45
N MET A 177 -11.68 -9.36 -3.99
CA MET A 177 -10.57 -8.65 -3.33
C MET A 177 -10.19 -9.31 -1.99
N GLN A 178 -10.27 -10.64 -1.94
CA GLN A 178 -9.95 -11.43 -0.75
C GLN A 178 -8.73 -12.31 -0.96
N TRP A 179 -7.95 -12.50 0.09
CA TRP A 179 -6.88 -13.48 0.11
C TRP A 179 -7.43 -14.91 0.17
N GLY A 180 -7.03 -15.73 -0.80
CA GLY A 180 -7.08 -17.18 -0.71
C GLY A 180 -5.78 -17.75 -0.14
N ILE A 181 -5.89 -18.69 0.79
CA ILE A 181 -4.74 -19.45 1.29
C ILE A 181 -4.36 -20.51 0.26
N VAL A 182 -3.08 -20.58 -0.09
CA VAL A 182 -2.51 -21.63 -0.94
C VAL A 182 -1.77 -22.60 -0.04
N GLU A 183 -2.14 -23.88 -0.06
CA GLU A 183 -1.36 -24.90 0.65
C GLU A 183 -0.09 -25.23 -0.15
N PRO A 184 1.11 -25.03 0.41
CA PRO A 184 2.35 -25.15 -0.34
C PRO A 184 2.67 -26.58 -0.80
N ASP A 185 2.15 -27.59 -0.10
CA ASP A 185 2.42 -29.02 -0.32
C ASP A 185 1.12 -29.84 -0.42
N PHE A 186 0.12 -29.33 -1.13
CA PHE A 186 -1.15 -30.05 -1.28
C PHE A 186 -0.93 -31.41 -1.98
N GLU A 187 -1.29 -32.53 -1.32
CA GLU A 187 -1.02 -33.89 -1.83
C GLU A 187 -1.67 -34.18 -3.20
N GLY A 188 -2.76 -33.48 -3.55
CA GLY A 188 -3.40 -33.57 -4.86
C GLY A 188 -2.58 -32.97 -6.01
N GLU A 189 -1.39 -32.44 -5.73
CA GLU A 189 -0.43 -31.98 -6.73
C GLU A 189 0.36 -33.12 -7.40
N SER A 190 0.24 -34.37 -6.95
CA SER A 190 0.88 -35.49 -7.62
C SER A 190 0.17 -35.87 -8.93
N ARG A 191 0.72 -35.35 -10.04
CA ARG A 191 0.63 -35.79 -11.45
C ARG A 191 -0.74 -35.90 -12.12
#